data_AF-A0A608CSK9-F1
#
_entry.id   AF-A0A608CSK9-F1
#
_cell.length_a   1.000
_cell.length_b   1.000
_cell.length_c   1.000
_cell.angle_alpha   90.00
_cell.angle_beta   90.00
_cell.angle_gamma   90.00
#
_symmetry.space_group_name_H-M   'P 1'
#
loop_
_entity.id
_entity.type
_entity.pdbx_description
1 polymer ?
#
loop_
_entity_poly.entity_id
_entity_poly.type
_entity_poly.pdbx_seq_one_letter_code
_entity_poly.pdbx_strand_id
1 'polypeptide(L)'
;MQRSTGVQWYTFNFTLNFNQRDRQEVLAFIAEYSQGKLFTIPLGHLSTYKGKQTGAVSVKNDVKRGVYKFTTASAQQLEVGTMIQFGNHKKIYQIVANTGTEVSIFPALQANIQANETVFYNGLVIEARLDVDNDFQMPVTNLVAITFKCTEVVR
;
A
#
# COMPACT_ATOMS: atom_id res chain seq x y z
N MET A 1 -19.26 2.54 -17.93
CA MET A 1 -18.27 2.52 -16.82
C MET A 1 -17.04 3.27 -17.29
N GLN A 2 -16.78 4.45 -16.75
CA GLN A 2 -15.65 5.29 -17.12
C GLN A 2 -14.36 4.63 -16.63
N ARG A 3 -13.53 4.12 -17.54
CA ARG A 3 -12.18 3.65 -17.21
C ARG A 3 -11.39 4.87 -16.74
N SER A 4 -11.06 4.95 -15.45
CA SER A 4 -10.03 5.87 -14.98
C SER A 4 -8.73 5.45 -15.67
N THR A 5 -8.31 6.21 -16.68
CA THR A 5 -7.10 5.98 -17.49
C THR A 5 -5.86 6.64 -16.89
N GLY A 6 -6.00 7.33 -15.75
CA GLY A 6 -4.90 7.89 -14.99
C GLY A 6 -4.22 6.88 -14.08
N VAL A 7 -2.95 7.12 -13.76
CA VAL A 7 -2.28 6.44 -12.65
C VAL A 7 -3.06 6.75 -11.37
N GLN A 8 -3.50 5.74 -10.65
CA GLN A 8 -4.16 5.90 -9.36
C GLN A 8 -3.11 5.77 -8.25
N TRP A 9 -3.24 6.58 -7.21
CA TRP A 9 -2.45 6.50 -5.97
C TRP A 9 -3.36 6.75 -4.77
N TYR A 10 -2.96 6.23 -3.60
CA TYR A 10 -3.57 6.60 -2.33
C TYR A 10 -2.92 7.86 -1.76
N THR A 11 -3.72 8.76 -1.20
CA THR A 11 -3.27 9.76 -0.24
C THR A 11 -3.73 9.33 1.14
N PHE A 12 -2.88 9.50 2.15
CA PHE A 12 -3.18 9.06 3.50
C PHE A 12 -2.49 9.95 4.53
N ASN A 13 -3.06 9.96 5.73
CA ASN A 13 -2.50 10.64 6.88
C ASN A 13 -2.14 9.61 7.95
N PHE A 14 -1.01 9.82 8.63
CA PHE A 14 -0.71 9.09 9.86
C PHE A 14 -0.32 10.06 10.95
N THR A 15 -0.70 9.74 12.19
CA THR A 15 -0.34 10.52 13.37
C THR A 15 0.72 9.78 14.16
N LEU A 16 1.88 10.42 14.32
CA LEU A 16 2.95 9.93 15.18
C LEU A 16 2.79 10.56 16.57
N ASN A 17 2.70 9.71 17.58
CA ASN A 17 2.70 10.12 18.99
C ASN A 17 4.06 9.74 19.60
N PHE A 18 4.76 10.71 20.18
CA PHE A 18 6.10 10.51 20.73
C PHE A 18 6.35 11.37 21.97
N ASN A 19 7.30 10.96 22.81
CA ASN A 19 7.69 11.75 23.97
C ASN A 19 8.67 12.85 23.56
N GLN A 20 8.72 13.96 24.28
CA GLN A 20 9.63 15.08 24.01
C GLN A 20 11.10 14.65 23.84
N ARG A 21 11.53 13.61 24.57
CA ARG A 21 12.90 13.07 24.48
C ARG A 21 13.24 12.51 23.09
N ASP A 22 12.23 12.01 22.35
CA ASP A 22 12.37 11.39 21.03
C ASP A 22 12.26 12.44 19.89
N ARG A 23 12.08 13.73 20.23
CA ARG A 23 11.85 14.82 19.26
C ARG A 23 12.94 14.93 18.21
N GLN A 24 14.20 14.70 18.57
CA GLN A 24 15.30 14.83 17.61
C GLN A 24 15.21 13.79 16.48
N GLU A 25 14.71 12.58 16.78
CA GLU A 25 14.50 11.54 15.78
C GLU A 25 13.39 11.94 14.80
N VAL A 26 12.30 12.51 15.31
CA VAL A 26 11.20 13.01 14.48
C VAL A 26 11.64 14.18 13.60
N LEU A 27 12.44 15.11 14.12
CA LEU A 27 12.98 16.22 13.34
C LEU A 27 13.96 15.73 12.26
N ALA A 28 14.78 14.72 12.56
CA ALA A 28 15.65 14.10 11.57
C ALA A 28 14.85 13.42 10.45
N PHE A 29 13.78 12.69 10.80
CA PHE A 29 12.85 12.12 9.83
C PHE A 29 12.25 13.22 8.93
N ILE A 30 11.75 14.32 9.50
CA ILE A 30 11.19 15.43 8.72
C ILE A 30 12.25 16.00 7.77
N ALA A 31 13.45 16.30 8.24
CA ALA A 31 14.51 16.88 7.42
C ALA A 31 14.93 15.97 6.24
N GLU A 32 14.93 14.66 6.46
CA GLU A 32 15.27 13.67 5.45
C GLU A 32 14.17 13.48 4.40
N TYR A 33 12.92 13.33 4.82
CA TYR A 33 11.81 12.94 3.93
C TYR A 33 11.03 14.12 3.35
N SER A 34 11.13 15.31 3.93
CA SER A 34 10.52 16.54 3.37
C SER A 34 11.09 16.94 2.01
N GLN A 35 12.28 16.44 1.65
CA GLN A 35 12.92 16.67 0.35
C GLN A 35 12.44 15.69 -0.74
N GLY A 36 11.31 14.99 -0.51
CA GLY A 36 10.74 14.05 -1.47
C GLY A 36 11.39 12.67 -1.47
N LYS A 37 12.26 12.37 -0.48
CA LYS A 37 12.77 11.02 -0.26
C LYS A 37 11.60 10.10 0.10
N LEU A 38 11.72 8.84 -0.31
CA LEU A 38 10.69 7.85 -0.07
C LEU A 38 10.95 7.07 1.19
N PHE A 39 9.86 6.71 1.84
CA PHE A 39 9.87 5.82 2.99
C PHE A 39 8.81 4.74 2.82
N THR A 40 8.90 3.74 3.68
CA THR A 40 8.02 2.59 3.71
C THR A 40 7.31 2.55 5.06
N ILE A 41 5.99 2.37 5.07
CA ILE A 41 5.20 2.19 6.29
C ILE A 41 4.33 0.92 6.17
N PRO A 42 4.26 0.06 7.21
CA PRO A 42 3.26 -1.00 7.24
C PRO A 42 1.86 -0.39 7.39
N LEU A 43 0.88 -0.88 6.64
CA LEU A 43 -0.51 -0.41 6.75
C LEU A 43 -1.18 -0.81 8.09
N GLY A 44 -0.49 -1.58 8.93
CA GLY A 44 -0.95 -1.96 10.26
C GLY A 44 -2.30 -2.66 10.20
N HIS A 45 -3.26 -2.21 11.01
CA HIS A 45 -4.61 -2.79 11.08
C HIS A 45 -5.37 -2.74 9.75
N LEU A 46 -5.04 -1.81 8.83
CA LEU A 46 -5.65 -1.80 7.49
C LEU A 46 -5.20 -2.97 6.63
N SER A 47 -4.04 -3.57 6.93
CA SER A 47 -3.57 -4.78 6.25
C SER A 47 -4.10 -6.06 6.86
N THR A 48 -4.79 -6.03 8.01
CA THR A 48 -5.27 -7.25 8.65
C THR A 48 -6.37 -7.90 7.81
N TYR A 49 -6.07 -9.08 7.27
CA TYR A 49 -7.05 -9.86 6.53
C TYR A 49 -8.15 -10.40 7.45
N LYS A 50 -9.41 -10.26 7.04
CA LYS A 50 -10.60 -10.67 7.80
C LYS A 50 -11.45 -11.74 7.11
N GLY A 51 -10.98 -12.26 5.99
CA GLY A 51 -11.69 -13.25 5.19
C GLY A 51 -11.33 -14.69 5.52
N LYS A 52 -11.71 -15.61 4.63
CA LYS A 52 -11.58 -17.06 4.80
C LYS A 52 -10.30 -17.65 4.18
N GLN A 53 -9.59 -16.90 3.34
CA GLN A 53 -8.32 -17.34 2.76
C GLN A 53 -7.22 -17.53 3.83
N THR A 54 -6.67 -18.73 3.93
CA THR A 54 -5.60 -19.06 4.89
C THR A 54 -4.29 -19.48 4.22
N GLY A 55 -4.33 -19.88 2.95
CA GLY A 55 -3.17 -20.37 2.21
C GLY A 55 -2.44 -19.29 1.42
N ALA A 56 -1.18 -19.58 1.08
CA ALA A 56 -0.39 -18.74 0.17
C ALA A 56 -1.10 -18.62 -1.19
N VAL A 57 -1.02 -17.42 -1.77
CA VAL A 57 -1.54 -17.13 -3.10
C VAL A 57 -0.37 -16.73 -3.98
N SER A 58 -0.27 -17.35 -5.15
CA SER A 58 0.74 -17.01 -6.15
C SER A 58 0.12 -16.85 -7.54
N VAL A 59 0.76 -16.03 -8.36
CA VAL A 59 0.38 -15.77 -9.75
C VAL A 59 0.73 -16.99 -10.61
N LYS A 60 -0.15 -17.40 -11.52
CA LYS A 60 0.06 -18.57 -12.39
C LYS A 60 0.96 -18.28 -13.59
N ASN A 61 0.73 -17.16 -14.25
CA ASN A 61 1.37 -16.78 -15.50
C ASN A 61 1.81 -15.32 -15.45
N ASP A 62 2.82 -14.95 -16.25
CA ASP A 62 3.23 -13.55 -16.40
C ASP A 62 2.07 -12.67 -16.87
N VAL A 63 1.91 -11.50 -16.26
CA VAL A 63 0.91 -10.51 -16.66
C VAL A 63 1.57 -9.16 -16.82
N LYS A 64 1.28 -8.50 -17.94
CA LYS A 64 1.85 -7.19 -18.27
C LYS A 64 1.14 -6.06 -17.53
N ARG A 65 1.88 -4.96 -17.32
CA ARG A 65 1.37 -3.68 -16.85
C ARG A 65 0.12 -3.25 -17.65
N GLY A 66 -0.85 -2.64 -16.97
CA GLY A 66 -2.09 -2.13 -17.57
C GLY A 66 -3.23 -3.16 -17.64
N VAL A 67 -2.96 -4.42 -17.35
CA VAL A 67 -4.00 -5.46 -17.20
C VAL A 67 -4.62 -5.35 -15.80
N TYR A 68 -5.93 -5.60 -15.69
CA TYR A 68 -6.69 -5.50 -14.44
C TYR A 68 -7.12 -6.87 -13.89
N LYS A 69 -6.55 -7.95 -14.42
CA LYS A 69 -6.84 -9.33 -14.05
C LYS A 69 -5.57 -10.15 -14.00
N PHE A 70 -5.53 -11.13 -13.13
CA PHE A 70 -4.50 -12.15 -13.10
C PHE A 70 -5.10 -13.51 -12.74
N THR A 71 -4.34 -14.58 -13.02
CA THR A 71 -4.72 -15.94 -12.64
C THR A 71 -3.84 -16.43 -11.51
N THR A 72 -4.43 -17.16 -10.55
CA THR A 72 -3.71 -17.75 -9.42
C THR A 72 -3.31 -19.20 -9.72
N ALA A 73 -2.21 -19.66 -9.12
CA ALA A 73 -1.71 -21.02 -9.33
C ALA A 73 -2.67 -22.10 -8.81
N SER A 74 -3.40 -21.79 -7.74
CA SER A 74 -4.46 -22.62 -7.16
C SER A 74 -5.74 -21.80 -6.95
N ALA A 75 -6.87 -22.50 -6.80
CA ALA A 75 -8.10 -21.85 -6.36
C ALA A 75 -7.90 -21.22 -4.98
N GLN A 76 -8.42 -20.01 -4.79
CA GLN A 76 -8.39 -19.26 -3.53
C GLN A 76 -9.78 -18.74 -3.17
N GLN A 77 -9.90 -18.20 -1.96
CA GLN A 77 -11.12 -17.65 -1.37
C GLN A 77 -11.01 -16.17 -0.98
N LEU A 78 -10.14 -15.41 -1.63
CA LEU A 78 -9.98 -13.96 -1.45
C LEU A 78 -11.29 -13.22 -1.76
N GLU A 79 -11.81 -12.48 -0.79
CA GLU A 79 -13.07 -11.78 -0.93
C GLU A 79 -12.92 -10.48 -1.73
N VAL A 80 -13.98 -10.12 -2.44
CA VAL A 80 -14.11 -8.80 -3.08
C VAL A 80 -13.98 -7.72 -2.02
N GLY A 81 -13.19 -6.69 -2.32
CA GLY A 81 -12.86 -5.59 -1.42
C GLY A 81 -11.54 -5.78 -0.67
N THR A 82 -10.95 -6.98 -0.68
CA THR A 82 -9.65 -7.25 -0.03
C THR A 82 -8.53 -6.44 -0.69
N MET A 83 -7.69 -5.81 0.13
CA MET A 83 -6.46 -5.17 -0.33
C MET A 83 -5.37 -6.23 -0.54
N ILE A 84 -4.64 -6.12 -1.65
CA ILE A 84 -3.54 -7.02 -1.98
C ILE A 84 -2.32 -6.25 -2.50
N GLN A 85 -1.18 -6.91 -2.46
CA GLN A 85 0.09 -6.44 -2.97
C GLN A 85 0.84 -7.60 -3.64
N PHE A 86 1.51 -7.32 -4.75
CA PHE A 86 2.37 -8.29 -5.42
C PHE A 86 3.80 -8.15 -4.90
N GLY A 87 4.56 -9.25 -4.87
CA GLY A 87 5.87 -9.27 -4.21
C GLY A 87 6.95 -8.40 -4.85
N ASN A 88 6.81 -8.02 -6.11
CA ASN A 88 7.83 -7.27 -6.84
C ASN A 88 7.72 -5.74 -6.73
N HIS A 89 6.61 -5.20 -6.24
CA HIS A 89 6.39 -3.76 -6.13
C HIS A 89 5.50 -3.40 -4.94
N LYS A 90 5.53 -2.14 -4.52
CA LYS A 90 4.78 -1.71 -3.33
C LYS A 90 3.38 -1.14 -3.60
N LYS A 91 2.91 -1.17 -4.85
CA LYS A 91 1.57 -0.70 -5.21
C LYS A 91 0.49 -1.55 -4.53
N ILE A 92 -0.49 -0.88 -3.92
CA ILE A 92 -1.66 -1.54 -3.32
C ILE A 92 -2.81 -1.61 -4.33
N TYR A 93 -3.48 -2.76 -4.37
CA TYR A 93 -4.64 -3.04 -5.22
C TYR A 93 -5.80 -3.54 -4.38
N GLN A 94 -7.01 -3.43 -4.91
CA GLN A 94 -8.22 -3.97 -4.32
C GLN A 94 -8.86 -4.99 -5.25
N ILE A 95 -9.31 -6.13 -4.71
CA ILE A 95 -10.02 -7.15 -5.48
C ILE A 95 -11.43 -6.66 -5.80
N VAL A 96 -11.81 -6.69 -7.09
CA VAL A 96 -13.16 -6.30 -7.55
C VAL A 96 -14.01 -7.48 -7.99
N ALA A 97 -13.39 -8.60 -8.38
CA ALA A 97 -14.09 -9.84 -8.67
C ALA A 97 -13.14 -11.04 -8.49
N ASN A 98 -13.69 -12.17 -8.10
CA ASN A 98 -12.94 -13.41 -7.90
C ASN A 98 -13.80 -14.62 -8.25
N THR A 99 -13.30 -15.48 -9.15
CA THR A 99 -13.93 -16.76 -9.53
C THR A 99 -13.22 -17.98 -8.94
N GLY A 100 -12.29 -17.77 -8.01
CA GLY A 100 -11.44 -18.78 -7.39
C GLY A 100 -10.04 -18.79 -8.00
N THR A 101 -9.94 -18.84 -9.34
CA THR A 101 -8.64 -18.83 -10.05
C THR A 101 -8.40 -17.59 -10.90
N GLU A 102 -9.44 -16.84 -11.27
CA GLU A 102 -9.30 -15.55 -11.95
C GLU A 102 -9.69 -14.42 -10.99
N VAL A 103 -8.77 -13.48 -10.79
CA VAL A 103 -8.93 -12.35 -9.89
C VAL A 103 -8.86 -11.07 -10.70
N SER A 104 -9.90 -10.26 -10.57
CA SER A 104 -9.94 -8.90 -11.11
C SER A 104 -9.58 -7.91 -10.00
N ILE A 105 -8.77 -6.91 -10.34
CA ILE A 105 -8.24 -5.92 -9.42
C ILE A 105 -8.51 -4.50 -9.91
N PHE A 106 -8.49 -3.56 -8.97
CA PHE A 106 -8.47 -2.13 -9.24
C PHE A 106 -7.41 -1.45 -8.35
N PRO A 107 -6.60 -0.52 -8.88
CA PRO A 107 -6.48 -0.14 -10.29
C PRO A 107 -5.88 -1.26 -11.16
N ALA A 108 -5.70 -1.00 -12.46
CA ALA A 108 -4.93 -1.90 -13.32
C ALA A 108 -3.45 -1.94 -12.87
N LEU A 109 -2.76 -3.05 -13.17
CA LEU A 109 -1.36 -3.30 -12.79
C LEU A 109 -0.45 -2.15 -13.21
N GLN A 110 0.38 -1.69 -12.27
CA GLN A 110 1.32 -0.59 -12.49
C GLN A 110 2.72 -1.06 -12.88
N ALA A 111 3.02 -2.34 -12.67
CA ALA A 111 4.20 -3.02 -13.19
C ALA A 111 3.84 -4.42 -13.71
N ASN A 112 4.78 -5.07 -14.40
CA ASN A 112 4.59 -6.45 -14.84
C ASN A 112 4.69 -7.38 -13.62
N ILE A 113 3.84 -8.40 -13.52
CA ILE A 113 3.96 -9.46 -12.51
C ILE A 113 4.41 -10.76 -13.19
N GLN A 114 5.15 -11.59 -12.46
CA GLN A 114 5.75 -12.82 -12.98
C GLN A 114 4.99 -14.06 -12.50
N ALA A 115 5.13 -15.16 -13.23
CA ALA A 115 4.68 -16.47 -12.76
C ALA A 115 5.34 -16.82 -11.41
N ASN A 116 4.57 -17.48 -10.54
CA ASN A 116 4.92 -17.85 -9.16
C ASN A 116 5.17 -16.69 -8.20
N GLU A 117 4.92 -15.45 -8.62
CA GLU A 117 5.03 -14.29 -7.73
C GLU A 117 3.99 -14.37 -6.60
N THR A 118 4.43 -14.10 -5.37
CA THR A 118 3.56 -14.11 -4.20
C THR A 118 2.58 -12.93 -4.22
N VAL A 119 1.33 -13.20 -3.88
CA VAL A 119 0.28 -12.22 -3.66
C VAL A 119 0.03 -12.10 -2.17
N PHE A 120 0.45 -10.98 -1.58
CA PHE A 120 0.19 -10.64 -0.20
C PHE A 120 -1.22 -10.09 -0.06
N TYR A 121 -1.98 -10.61 0.91
CA TYR A 121 -3.30 -10.11 1.29
C TYR A 121 -3.35 -9.74 2.79
N ASN A 122 -2.21 -9.84 3.48
CA ASN A 122 -2.00 -9.42 4.85
C ASN A 122 -0.58 -8.84 5.00
N GLY A 123 -0.34 -8.02 6.04
CA GLY A 123 0.98 -7.43 6.29
C GLY A 123 1.44 -6.50 5.17
N LEU A 124 0.49 -5.87 4.49
CA LEU A 124 0.71 -4.97 3.36
C LEU A 124 1.50 -3.73 3.80
N VAL A 125 2.32 -3.25 2.89
CA VAL A 125 3.26 -2.17 3.15
C VAL A 125 3.12 -1.12 2.04
N ILE A 126 3.04 0.15 2.41
CA ILE A 126 2.95 1.25 1.45
C ILE A 126 4.31 1.95 1.32
N GLU A 127 4.72 2.22 0.08
CA GLU A 127 5.83 3.15 -0.22
C GLU A 127 5.24 4.53 -0.49
N ALA A 128 5.75 5.54 0.22
CA ALA A 128 5.17 6.88 0.18
C ALA A 128 6.23 7.97 0.22
N ARG A 129 5.80 9.18 -0.13
CA ARG A 129 6.53 10.44 0.08
C ARG A 129 5.70 11.37 0.97
N LEU A 130 6.36 12.25 1.70
CA LEU A 130 5.68 13.34 2.39
C LEU A 130 5.16 14.34 1.36
N ASP A 131 3.95 14.84 1.57
CA ASP A 131 3.39 15.91 0.75
C ASP A 131 4.06 17.25 1.08
N VAL A 132 4.11 18.14 0.09
CA VAL A 132 4.76 19.45 0.22
C VAL A 132 4.01 20.43 1.12
N ASP A 133 2.72 20.20 1.36
CA ASP A 133 1.81 21.04 2.15
C ASP A 133 1.62 20.50 3.59
N ASN A 134 2.64 19.84 4.13
CA ASN A 134 2.65 19.45 5.54
C ASN A 134 2.95 20.66 6.44
N ASP A 135 2.04 20.94 7.38
CA ASP A 135 2.16 22.10 8.30
C ASP A 135 3.07 21.85 9.51
N PHE A 136 3.51 20.60 9.72
CA PHE A 136 4.39 20.12 10.80
C PHE A 136 4.17 20.79 12.17
N GLN A 137 2.92 20.92 12.60
CA GLN A 137 2.61 21.55 13.90
C GLN A 137 3.02 20.64 15.06
N MET A 138 3.84 21.16 15.99
CA MET A 138 4.29 20.46 17.19
C MET A 138 3.98 21.28 18.46
N PRO A 139 3.03 20.86 19.31
CA PRO A 139 2.79 21.52 20.59
C PRO A 139 3.98 21.38 21.55
N VAL A 140 4.15 22.37 22.44
CA VAL A 140 5.17 22.36 23.50
C VAL A 140 4.63 21.58 24.71
N THR A 141 4.59 20.26 24.60
CA THR A 141 4.10 19.33 25.63
C THR A 141 5.00 18.10 25.75
N ASN A 142 4.92 17.36 26.87
CA ASN A 142 5.71 16.15 27.09
C ASN A 142 5.37 15.02 26.10
N LEU A 143 4.09 14.91 25.75
CA LEU A 143 3.59 14.04 24.69
C LEU A 143 3.24 14.92 23.49
N VAL A 144 3.82 14.61 22.34
CA VAL A 144 3.64 15.35 21.11
C VAL A 144 2.93 14.44 20.10
N ALA A 145 1.91 14.99 19.45
CA ALA A 145 1.22 14.35 18.34
C ALA A 145 1.45 15.20 17.08
N ILE A 146 1.97 14.59 16.03
CA ILE A 146 2.16 15.23 14.72
C ILE A 146 1.48 14.38 13.65
N THR A 147 0.75 15.03 12.75
CA THR A 147 0.10 14.36 11.62
C THR A 147 0.87 14.66 10.34
N PHE A 148 1.16 13.61 9.58
CA PHE A 148 1.84 13.67 8.29
C PHE A 148 0.86 13.34 7.18
N LYS A 149 0.80 14.19 6.15
CA LYS A 149 0.14 13.95 4.87
C LYS A 149 1.12 13.30 3.90
N CYS A 150 0.69 12.20 3.30
CA CYS A 150 1.53 11.38 2.45
C CYS A 150 0.82 10.96 1.17
N THR A 151 1.60 10.81 0.11
CA THR A 151 1.15 10.24 -1.16
C THR A 151 1.90 8.95 -1.46
N GLU A 152 1.16 7.91 -1.84
CA GLU A 152 1.70 6.64 -2.34
C GLU A 152 2.54 6.88 -3.60
N VAL A 153 3.70 6.22 -3.67
CA VAL A 153 4.51 6.19 -4.89
C VAL A 153 4.17 4.97 -5.72
N VAL A 154 3.84 5.22 -6.99
CA VAL A 154 3.43 4.19 -7.94
C VAL A 154 4.58 3.87 -8.88
N ARG A 155 5.05 2.63 -8.85
CA ARG A 155 6.11 2.11 -9.72
C ARG A 155 5.84 0.66 -10.11
#